data_AF-A0AA95HL43-F1
#
_entry.id   AF-A0AA95HL43-F1
#
_cell.length_a   1.000
_cell.length_b   1.000
_cell.length_c   1.000
_cell.angle_alpha   90.00
_cell.angle_beta   90.00
_cell.angle_gamma   90.00
#
_symmetry.space_group_name_H-M   'P 1'
#
loop_
_entity.id
_entity.type
_entity.pdbx_description
1 polymer ?
#
loop_
_entity_poly.entity_id
_entity_poly.type
_entity_poly.pdbx_seq_one_letter_code
_entity_poly.pdbx_strand_id
1 'polypeptide(L)'
;MKAQELADEIQKPFKGDDGRRTIANDSHRKQYLEIIERFNNPEDGHIWRNLFSIINQIRPYLMLSVIDSPQSQESIFTIMKVEDEIKLQKIAALAEDPNFDRIVTLGKEALEKEERENNDIEFKKKLGAIVEEILQKELNDILNGNTLEAPLVRNEQGGQDLILKINNLPVYYIEVKSRWSSDRSVLMTTLQHRTSYQEKEHYALCAADMTSFLERARKHEYPPFEQIECHLMFIPNIGELNSRLKDATLDNDSQVHIAGGYQVIVPQDVIAEHGISFRNFIDLLKGKIKKMIV
;
A
#
# COMPACT_ATOMS: atom_id res chain seq x y z
N MET A 1 -43.84 -24.65 34.78
CA MET A 1 -43.59 -23.26 35.21
C MET A 1 -44.19 -22.34 34.17
N LYS A 2 -45.08 -21.43 34.54
CA LYS A 2 -45.64 -20.44 33.60
C LYS A 2 -44.50 -19.53 33.12
N ALA A 3 -44.53 -19.04 31.88
CA ALA A 3 -43.48 -18.19 31.32
C ALA A 3 -43.15 -16.98 32.22
N GLN A 4 -44.16 -16.41 32.86
CA GLN A 4 -43.98 -15.32 33.83
C GLN A 4 -43.21 -15.74 35.10
N GLU A 5 -43.50 -16.92 35.66
CA GLU A 5 -42.82 -17.42 36.87
C GLU A 5 -41.32 -17.63 36.62
N LEU A 6 -40.96 -18.11 35.42
CA LEU A 6 -39.56 -18.24 35.01
C LEU A 6 -38.91 -16.87 34.83
N ALA A 7 -39.58 -15.94 34.14
CA ALA A 7 -39.07 -14.59 33.91
C ALA A 7 -38.86 -13.82 35.24
N ASP A 8 -39.75 -14.01 36.21
CA ASP A 8 -39.66 -13.42 37.54
C ASP A 8 -38.44 -13.94 38.31
N GLU A 9 -38.18 -15.26 38.27
CA GLU A 9 -36.98 -15.84 38.90
C GLU A 9 -35.68 -15.38 38.22
N ILE A 10 -35.66 -15.27 36.88
CA ILE A 10 -34.49 -14.75 36.13
C ILE A 10 -34.18 -13.29 36.50
N GLN A 11 -35.21 -12.48 36.76
CA GLN A 11 -35.07 -11.04 37.06
C GLN A 11 -34.94 -10.71 38.54
N LYS A 12 -35.21 -11.67 39.42
CA LYS A 12 -35.10 -11.54 40.87
C LYS A 12 -33.79 -10.89 41.35
N PRO A 13 -32.61 -11.16 40.75
CA PRO A 13 -31.36 -10.48 41.14
C PRO A 13 -31.37 -8.97 40.92
N PHE A 14 -32.19 -8.45 40.00
CA PHE A 14 -32.24 -7.03 39.64
C PHE A 14 -33.40 -6.28 40.31
N LYS A 15 -34.18 -6.96 41.15
CA LYS A 15 -35.34 -6.35 41.80
C LYS A 15 -34.90 -5.28 42.80
N GLY A 16 -35.32 -4.03 42.56
CA GLY A 16 -34.95 -2.88 43.40
C GLY A 16 -33.53 -2.35 43.15
N ASP A 17 -32.88 -2.80 42.08
CA ASP A 17 -31.58 -2.28 41.63
C ASP A 17 -31.77 -0.91 40.95
N ASP A 18 -30.92 0.06 41.29
CA ASP A 18 -30.86 1.39 40.68
C ASP A 18 -29.90 1.45 39.48
N GLY A 19 -29.48 0.29 38.97
CA GLY A 19 -28.56 0.16 37.84
C GLY A 19 -27.09 -0.02 38.25
N ARG A 20 -26.84 -0.42 39.51
CA ARG A 20 -25.47 -0.63 40.03
C ARG A 20 -24.99 -2.06 39.88
N ARG A 21 -25.87 -3.03 39.66
CA ARG A 21 -25.47 -4.43 39.51
C ARG A 21 -24.89 -4.67 38.12
N THR A 22 -23.72 -5.30 38.08
CA THR A 22 -23.06 -5.73 36.85
C THR A 22 -23.34 -7.20 36.55
N ILE A 23 -23.41 -7.54 35.26
CA ILE A 23 -23.45 -8.91 34.77
C ILE A 23 -22.13 -9.38 34.15
N ALA A 24 -21.04 -8.58 34.24
CA ALA A 24 -19.75 -8.88 33.60
C ALA A 24 -19.22 -10.28 33.95
N ASN A 25 -19.35 -10.67 35.22
CA ASN A 25 -18.86 -11.93 35.78
C ASN A 25 -19.99 -12.96 36.07
N ASP A 26 -21.21 -12.71 35.60
CA ASP A 26 -22.34 -13.63 35.82
C ASP A 26 -22.26 -14.83 34.88
N SER A 27 -22.51 -16.04 35.38
CA SER A 27 -22.50 -17.27 34.58
C SER A 27 -23.57 -17.28 33.48
N HIS A 28 -24.61 -16.45 33.60
CA HIS A 28 -25.71 -16.32 32.64
C HIS A 28 -25.63 -15.04 31.80
N ARG A 29 -24.47 -14.37 31.76
CA ARG A 29 -24.26 -13.11 31.00
C ARG A 29 -24.78 -13.18 29.56
N LYS A 30 -24.50 -14.27 28.85
CA LYS A 30 -24.92 -14.44 27.45
C LYS A 30 -26.44 -14.44 27.33
N GLN A 31 -27.13 -15.16 28.20
CA GLN A 31 -28.59 -15.26 28.22
C GLN A 31 -29.24 -13.90 28.54
N TYR A 32 -28.63 -13.10 29.42
CA TYR A 32 -29.11 -11.73 29.67
C TYR A 32 -28.99 -10.83 28.43
N LEU A 33 -27.90 -10.94 27.67
CA LEU A 33 -27.72 -10.19 26.42
C LEU A 33 -28.68 -10.65 25.32
N GLU A 34 -28.91 -11.96 25.18
CA GLU A 34 -29.88 -12.53 24.25
C GLU A 34 -31.32 -12.05 24.55
N ILE A 35 -31.70 -11.96 25.84
CA ILE A 35 -32.99 -11.39 26.25
C ILE A 35 -33.10 -9.92 25.81
N ILE A 36 -32.03 -9.12 26.02
CA ILE A 36 -32.02 -7.70 25.64
C ILE A 36 -32.09 -7.53 24.11
N GLU A 37 -31.40 -8.37 23.35
CA GLU A 37 -31.45 -8.37 21.89
C GLU A 37 -32.87 -8.65 21.37
N ARG A 38 -33.57 -9.63 21.96
CA ARG A 38 -34.97 -9.97 21.63
C ARG A 38 -35.93 -8.80 21.82
N PHE A 39 -35.62 -7.83 22.67
CA PHE A 39 -36.47 -6.65 22.83
C PHE A 39 -36.61 -5.84 21.54
N ASN A 40 -35.66 -5.92 20.61
CA ASN A 40 -35.69 -5.19 19.35
C ASN A 40 -36.36 -5.98 18.22
N ASN A 41 -36.79 -7.23 18.46
CA ASN A 41 -37.46 -8.03 17.45
C ASN A 41 -38.84 -7.41 17.10
N PRO A 42 -39.14 -7.17 15.80
CA PRO A 42 -40.41 -6.57 15.38
C PRO A 42 -41.65 -7.43 15.69
N GLU A 43 -41.52 -8.76 15.69
CA GLU A 43 -42.64 -9.70 15.84
C GLU A 43 -43.03 -9.90 17.30
N ASP A 44 -42.06 -10.25 18.16
CA ASP A 44 -42.31 -10.69 19.53
C ASP A 44 -41.67 -9.80 20.61
N GLY A 45 -40.89 -8.78 20.24
CA GLY A 45 -40.13 -7.97 21.20
C GLY A 45 -41.02 -7.29 22.26
N HIS A 46 -42.28 -7.00 21.95
CA HIS A 46 -43.25 -6.48 22.92
C HIS A 46 -43.60 -7.48 24.04
N ILE A 47 -43.67 -8.78 23.72
CA ILE A 47 -43.90 -9.86 24.68
C ILE A 47 -42.69 -9.98 25.61
N TRP A 48 -41.48 -9.98 25.04
CA TRP A 48 -40.24 -10.03 25.81
C TRP A 48 -40.08 -8.83 26.74
N ARG A 49 -40.39 -7.62 26.28
CA ARG A 49 -40.35 -6.41 27.13
C ARG A 49 -41.33 -6.47 28.30
N ASN A 50 -42.48 -7.11 28.12
CA ASN A 50 -43.48 -7.29 29.18
C ASN A 50 -43.05 -8.37 30.19
N LEU A 51 -42.60 -9.53 29.69
CA LEU A 51 -42.09 -10.62 30.53
C LEU A 51 -40.87 -10.17 31.34
N PHE A 52 -39.95 -9.44 30.71
CA PHE A 52 -38.69 -8.99 31.29
C PHE A 52 -38.67 -7.49 31.63
N SER A 53 -39.72 -7.00 32.29
CA SER A 53 -39.92 -5.56 32.56
C SER A 53 -38.80 -4.91 33.39
N ILE A 54 -38.22 -5.62 34.37
CA ILE A 54 -37.12 -5.09 35.21
C ILE A 54 -35.86 -4.97 34.36
N ILE A 55 -35.45 -6.04 33.66
CA ILE A 55 -34.27 -6.01 32.77
C ILE A 55 -34.45 -4.96 31.67
N ASN A 56 -35.65 -4.82 31.12
CA ASN A 56 -35.95 -3.81 30.11
C ASN A 56 -35.77 -2.37 30.64
N GLN A 57 -36.09 -2.11 31.92
CA GLN A 57 -35.87 -0.80 32.55
C GLN A 57 -34.38 -0.49 32.75
N ILE A 58 -33.58 -1.48 33.17
CA ILE A 58 -32.15 -1.29 33.46
C ILE A 58 -31.21 -1.67 32.30
N ARG A 59 -31.76 -2.01 31.12
CA ARG A 59 -30.99 -2.49 29.96
C ARG A 59 -29.76 -1.64 29.57
N PRO A 60 -29.78 -0.29 29.61
CA PRO A 60 -28.60 0.48 29.22
C PRO A 60 -27.45 0.28 30.20
N TYR A 61 -27.76 0.18 31.50
CA TYR A 61 -26.78 -0.09 32.55
C TYR A 61 -26.24 -1.51 32.43
N LEU A 62 -27.11 -2.50 32.18
CA LEU A 62 -26.68 -3.89 31.97
C LEU A 62 -25.74 -4.02 30.77
N MET A 63 -26.10 -3.43 29.62
CA MET A 63 -25.26 -3.41 28.41
C MET A 63 -23.88 -2.80 28.67
N LEU A 64 -23.81 -1.66 29.35
CA LEU A 64 -22.55 -0.99 29.68
C LEU A 64 -21.76 -1.76 30.74
N SER A 65 -22.43 -2.41 31.69
CA SER A 65 -21.80 -3.12 32.80
C SER A 65 -20.99 -4.34 32.38
N VAL A 66 -21.24 -4.89 31.18
CA VAL A 66 -20.47 -5.99 30.58
C VAL A 66 -19.05 -5.54 30.21
N ILE A 67 -18.83 -4.24 30.10
CA ILE A 67 -17.55 -3.65 29.71
C ILE A 67 -16.74 -3.35 30.97
N ASP A 68 -15.98 -4.34 31.41
CA ASP A 68 -15.26 -4.36 32.69
C ASP A 68 -13.82 -3.81 32.61
N SER A 69 -13.32 -3.51 31.41
CA SER A 69 -11.99 -2.93 31.19
C SER A 69 -12.05 -1.49 30.68
N PRO A 70 -11.18 -0.58 31.15
CA PRO A 70 -11.10 0.80 30.64
C PRO A 70 -10.87 0.89 29.12
N GLN A 71 -10.11 -0.06 28.56
CA GLN A 71 -9.80 -0.11 27.13
C GLN A 71 -11.02 -0.52 26.30
N SER A 72 -11.81 -1.48 26.78
CA SER A 72 -13.05 -1.89 26.14
C SER A 72 -14.10 -0.77 26.23
N GLN A 73 -14.13 0.00 27.33
CA GLN A 73 -15.02 1.16 27.48
C GLN A 73 -14.70 2.22 26.44
N GLU A 74 -13.42 2.61 26.32
CA GLU A 74 -12.97 3.58 25.31
C GLU A 74 -13.32 3.14 23.88
N SER A 75 -13.14 1.85 23.57
CA SER A 75 -13.45 1.28 22.26
C SER A 75 -14.95 1.38 21.93
N ILE A 76 -15.82 1.01 22.89
CA ILE A 76 -17.27 1.09 22.71
C ILE A 76 -17.74 2.55 22.62
N PHE A 77 -17.22 3.45 23.45
CA PHE A 77 -17.54 4.87 23.34
C PHE A 77 -17.12 5.46 21.99
N THR A 78 -16.00 5.01 21.43
CA THR A 78 -15.57 5.40 20.08
C THR A 78 -16.58 4.93 19.03
N ILE A 79 -17.05 3.68 19.12
CA ILE A 79 -18.07 3.14 18.20
C ILE A 79 -19.39 3.90 18.34
N MET A 80 -19.82 4.21 19.57
CA MET A 80 -21.06 4.96 19.84
C MET A 80 -21.07 6.39 19.29
N LYS A 81 -19.89 6.98 19.05
CA LYS A 81 -19.74 8.32 18.45
C LYS A 81 -19.81 8.31 16.92
N VAL A 82 -19.87 7.15 16.28
CA VAL A 82 -19.99 7.06 14.81
C VAL A 82 -21.42 7.42 14.41
N GLU A 83 -21.60 8.55 13.73
CA GLU A 83 -22.92 9.02 13.27
C GLU A 83 -23.38 8.34 11.98
N ASP A 84 -22.46 7.81 11.18
CA ASP A 84 -22.74 7.14 9.91
C ASP A 84 -23.28 5.72 10.13
N GLU A 85 -24.58 5.54 9.89
CA GLU A 85 -25.28 4.25 10.03
C GLU A 85 -24.70 3.15 9.14
N ILE A 86 -24.25 3.46 7.92
CA ILE A 86 -23.65 2.49 7.01
C ILE A 86 -22.29 2.04 7.56
N LYS A 87 -21.51 2.98 8.10
CA LYS A 87 -20.24 2.67 8.74
C LYS A 87 -20.44 1.81 9.99
N LEU A 88 -21.45 2.10 10.82
CA LEU A 88 -21.82 1.27 11.97
C LEU A 88 -22.19 -0.16 11.57
N GLN A 89 -23.01 -0.32 10.53
CA GLN A 89 -23.37 -1.65 10.01
C GLN A 89 -22.15 -2.44 9.52
N LYS A 90 -21.21 -1.78 8.85
CA LYS A 90 -19.95 -2.42 8.42
C LYS A 90 -19.08 -2.84 9.60
N ILE A 91 -19.00 -2.03 10.66
CA ILE A 91 -18.28 -2.39 11.89
C ILE A 91 -18.90 -3.63 12.54
N ALA A 92 -20.23 -3.66 12.67
CA ALA A 92 -20.95 -4.79 13.24
C ALA A 92 -20.73 -6.08 12.43
N ALA A 93 -20.92 -6.01 11.11
CA ALA A 93 -20.70 -7.16 10.22
C ALA A 93 -19.25 -7.67 10.27
N LEU A 94 -18.27 -6.77 10.35
CA LEU A 94 -16.86 -7.16 10.45
C LEU A 94 -16.58 -7.84 11.80
N ALA A 95 -17.13 -7.33 12.91
CA ALA A 95 -16.93 -7.88 14.26
C ALA A 95 -17.51 -9.30 14.43
N GLU A 96 -18.50 -9.68 13.63
CA GLU A 96 -19.09 -11.03 13.60
C GLU A 96 -18.30 -12.01 12.70
N ASP A 97 -17.39 -11.52 11.85
CA ASP A 97 -16.64 -12.37 10.93
C ASP A 97 -15.57 -13.20 11.68
N PRO A 98 -15.55 -14.54 11.54
CA PRO A 98 -14.55 -15.38 12.20
C PRO A 98 -13.11 -15.09 11.75
N ASN A 99 -12.91 -14.38 10.63
CA ASN A 99 -11.62 -13.95 10.11
C ASN A 99 -11.31 -12.47 10.39
N PHE A 100 -12.01 -11.83 11.34
CA PHE A 100 -11.85 -10.41 11.71
C PHE A 100 -10.38 -9.94 11.66
N ASP A 101 -9.51 -10.59 12.45
CA ASP A 101 -8.09 -10.20 12.56
C ASP A 101 -7.38 -10.26 11.20
N ARG A 102 -7.65 -11.32 10.41
CA ARG A 102 -7.02 -11.51 9.10
C ARG A 102 -7.49 -10.45 8.10
N ILE A 103 -8.78 -10.12 8.10
CA ILE A 103 -9.36 -9.09 7.22
C ILE A 103 -8.78 -7.73 7.57
N VAL A 104 -8.71 -7.37 8.86
CA VAL A 104 -8.15 -6.10 9.31
C VAL A 104 -6.68 -5.98 8.92
N THR A 105 -5.88 -7.03 9.11
CA THR A 105 -4.46 -7.04 8.71
C THR A 105 -4.32 -6.89 7.20
N LEU A 106 -5.00 -7.73 6.41
CA LEU A 106 -4.91 -7.67 4.95
C LEU A 106 -5.43 -6.35 4.37
N GLY A 107 -6.48 -5.77 4.97
CA GLY A 107 -7.02 -4.47 4.56
C GLY A 107 -6.02 -3.33 4.80
N LYS A 108 -5.34 -3.34 5.95
CA LYS A 108 -4.25 -2.37 6.22
C LYS A 108 -3.09 -2.54 5.25
N GLU A 109 -2.63 -3.77 5.03
CA GLU A 109 -1.55 -4.07 4.09
C GLU A 109 -1.89 -3.67 2.65
N ALA A 110 -3.14 -3.92 2.23
CA ALA A 110 -3.63 -3.57 0.90
C ALA A 110 -3.68 -2.05 0.70
N LEU A 111 -4.17 -1.30 1.70
CA LEU A 111 -4.20 0.16 1.66
C LEU A 111 -2.79 0.74 1.59
N GLU A 112 -1.87 0.27 2.44
CA GLU A 112 -0.46 0.71 2.39
C GLU A 112 0.20 0.38 1.05
N LYS A 113 -0.17 -0.76 0.44
CA LYS A 113 0.35 -1.14 -0.88
C LYS A 113 -0.17 -0.22 -1.98
N GLU A 114 -1.47 0.08 -1.99
CA GLU A 114 -2.10 1.00 -2.94
C GLU A 114 -1.46 2.39 -2.86
N GLU A 115 -1.26 2.91 -1.64
CA GLU A 115 -0.58 4.19 -1.42
C GLU A 115 0.84 4.18 -2.00
N ARG A 116 1.63 3.14 -1.75
CA ARG A 116 2.99 3.00 -2.31
C ARG A 116 3.00 2.98 -3.84
N GLU A 117 2.07 2.26 -4.46
CA GLU A 117 1.97 2.16 -5.93
C GLU A 117 1.59 3.51 -6.55
N ASN A 118 0.64 4.23 -5.95
CA ASN A 118 0.26 5.57 -6.39
C ASN A 118 1.44 6.56 -6.31
N ASN A 119 2.21 6.50 -5.22
CA ASN A 119 3.39 7.34 -5.01
C ASN A 119 4.45 7.09 -6.09
N ASP A 120 4.74 5.82 -6.39
CA ASP A 120 5.72 5.43 -7.40
C ASP A 120 5.31 5.92 -8.80
N ILE A 121 4.02 5.79 -9.15
CA ILE A 121 3.47 6.28 -10.41
C ILE A 121 3.61 7.80 -10.55
N GLU A 122 3.27 8.57 -9.52
CA GLU A 122 3.37 10.03 -9.57
C GLU A 122 4.82 10.49 -9.69
N PHE A 123 5.72 9.87 -8.93
CA PHE A 123 7.14 10.13 -8.98
C PHE A 123 7.71 9.90 -10.38
N LYS A 124 7.41 8.75 -11.00
CA LYS A 124 7.87 8.41 -12.35
C LYS A 124 7.38 9.40 -13.40
N LYS A 125 6.12 9.87 -13.31
CA LYS A 125 5.59 10.91 -14.19
C LYS A 125 6.38 12.22 -14.08
N LYS A 126 6.62 12.68 -12.85
CA LYS A 126 7.38 13.92 -12.58
C LYS A 126 8.80 13.81 -13.11
N LEU A 127 9.47 12.69 -12.85
CA LEU A 127 10.83 12.45 -13.34
C LEU A 127 10.89 12.46 -14.87
N GLY A 128 9.95 11.78 -15.55
CA GLY A 128 9.87 11.77 -17.02
C GLY A 128 9.75 13.17 -17.62
N ALA A 129 8.82 13.99 -17.10
CA ALA A 129 8.63 15.36 -17.56
C ALA A 129 9.88 16.23 -17.41
N ILE A 130 10.63 16.05 -16.33
CA ILE A 130 11.84 16.86 -16.05
C ILE A 130 13.01 16.44 -16.93
N VAL A 131 13.19 15.13 -17.15
CA VAL A 131 14.17 14.63 -18.11
C VAL A 131 13.88 15.16 -19.51
N GLU A 132 12.61 15.13 -19.93
CA GLU A 132 12.15 15.70 -21.21
C GLU A 132 12.47 17.19 -21.30
N GLU A 133 12.05 18.00 -20.32
CA GLU A 133 12.24 19.45 -20.33
C GLU A 133 13.72 19.83 -20.43
N ILE A 134 14.57 19.20 -19.62
CA ILE A 134 16.00 19.51 -19.59
C ILE A 134 16.67 19.12 -20.91
N LEU A 135 16.39 17.92 -21.42
CA LEU A 135 16.98 17.48 -22.69
C LEU A 135 16.46 18.33 -23.86
N GLN A 136 15.16 18.66 -23.90
CA GLN A 136 14.59 19.52 -24.92
C GLN A 136 15.27 20.89 -24.93
N LYS A 137 15.42 21.53 -23.76
CA LYS A 137 16.09 22.82 -23.63
C LYS A 137 17.54 22.77 -24.09
N GLU A 138 18.26 21.72 -23.72
CA GLU A 138 19.71 21.63 -23.96
C GLU A 138 20.11 21.06 -25.32
N LEU A 139 19.18 20.39 -26.00
CA LEU A 139 19.39 19.82 -27.33
C LEU A 139 18.60 20.57 -28.41
N ASN A 140 17.85 21.63 -28.07
CA ASN A 140 16.99 22.35 -29.00
C ASN A 140 17.68 22.73 -30.33
N ASP A 141 18.91 23.22 -30.25
CA ASP A 141 19.69 23.67 -31.41
C ASP A 141 20.21 22.50 -32.27
N ILE A 142 20.22 21.27 -31.73
CA ILE A 142 20.80 20.08 -32.36
C ILE A 142 19.69 19.13 -32.84
N LEU A 143 18.51 19.20 -32.22
CA LEU A 143 17.37 18.37 -32.59
C LEU A 143 16.91 18.64 -34.03
N ASN A 144 17.22 19.79 -34.64
CA ASN A 144 17.05 20.05 -36.09
C ASN A 144 15.65 19.67 -36.64
N GLY A 145 14.60 19.91 -35.86
CA GLY A 145 13.21 19.58 -36.24
C GLY A 145 12.74 18.18 -35.81
N ASN A 146 13.58 17.39 -35.15
CA ASN A 146 13.18 16.14 -34.51
C ASN A 146 12.41 16.40 -33.20
N THR A 147 11.43 15.56 -32.91
CA THR A 147 10.66 15.60 -31.65
C THR A 147 11.29 14.66 -30.63
N LEU A 148 11.62 15.18 -29.45
CA LEU A 148 12.05 14.38 -28.30
C LEU A 148 10.86 14.19 -27.34
N GLU A 149 10.66 12.97 -26.87
CA GLU A 149 9.63 12.63 -25.89
C GLU A 149 10.20 11.69 -24.83
N ALA A 150 9.74 11.82 -23.58
CA ALA A 150 10.09 10.89 -22.49
C ALA A 150 8.84 10.22 -21.86
N PRO A 151 8.01 9.50 -22.64
CA PRO A 151 6.78 8.92 -22.12
C PRO A 151 7.02 7.89 -21.01
N LEU A 152 6.15 7.94 -20.00
CA LEU A 152 5.95 6.83 -19.06
C LEU A 152 5.31 5.66 -19.80
N VAL A 153 5.91 4.47 -19.69
CA VAL A 153 5.32 3.26 -20.27
C VAL A 153 4.54 2.51 -19.21
N ARG A 154 3.22 2.49 -19.34
CA ARG A 154 2.34 1.68 -18.50
C ARG A 154 2.06 0.36 -19.21
N ASN A 155 2.57 -0.74 -18.64
CA ASN A 155 2.14 -2.12 -18.93
C ASN A 155 2.33 -2.72 -20.34
N GLU A 156 3.10 -2.15 -21.28
CA GLU A 156 3.14 -2.73 -22.65
C GLU A 156 4.50 -3.13 -23.27
N GLN A 157 5.68 -2.80 -22.72
CA GLN A 157 6.94 -3.21 -23.39
C GLN A 157 8.10 -3.45 -22.42
N GLY A 158 8.45 -4.70 -22.14
CA GLY A 158 9.81 -5.02 -21.67
C GLY A 158 10.19 -4.56 -20.25
N GLY A 159 9.23 -4.07 -19.47
CA GLY A 159 9.42 -3.81 -18.04
C GLY A 159 10.19 -2.54 -17.70
N GLN A 160 10.33 -1.57 -18.61
CA GLN A 160 10.97 -0.27 -18.34
C GLN A 160 9.94 0.80 -17.95
N ASP A 161 10.35 1.76 -17.12
CA ASP A 161 9.46 2.83 -16.66
C ASP A 161 9.42 4.04 -17.60
N LEU A 162 10.57 4.48 -18.10
CA LEU A 162 10.68 5.63 -19.01
C LEU A 162 11.42 5.23 -20.29
N ILE A 163 10.90 5.66 -21.44
CA ILE A 163 11.58 5.49 -22.73
C ILE A 163 11.78 6.86 -23.34
N LEU A 164 13.03 7.22 -23.62
CA LEU A 164 13.36 8.39 -24.42
C LEU A 164 13.19 8.03 -25.89
N LYS A 165 12.42 8.84 -26.61
CA LYS A 165 12.16 8.66 -28.04
C LYS A 165 12.56 9.89 -28.82
N ILE A 166 13.14 9.68 -30.00
CA ILE A 166 13.38 10.72 -31.00
C ILE A 166 12.57 10.35 -32.24
N ASN A 167 11.66 11.22 -32.68
CA ASN A 167 10.72 10.93 -33.77
C ASN A 167 9.97 9.61 -33.59
N ASN A 168 9.51 9.35 -32.36
CA ASN A 168 8.82 8.13 -31.96
C ASN A 168 9.68 6.84 -32.01
N LEU A 169 10.99 6.93 -32.26
CA LEU A 169 11.91 5.80 -32.17
C LEU A 169 12.59 5.78 -30.79
N PRO A 170 12.59 4.65 -30.07
CA PRO A 170 13.25 4.55 -28.77
C PRO A 170 14.77 4.65 -28.93
N VAL A 171 15.39 5.54 -28.15
CA VAL A 171 16.83 5.79 -28.16
C VAL A 171 17.50 5.54 -26.82
N TYR A 172 16.72 5.52 -25.74
CA TYR A 172 17.23 5.23 -24.40
C TYR A 172 16.12 4.72 -23.48
N TYR A 173 16.47 3.83 -22.58
CA TYR A 173 15.57 3.21 -21.61
C TYR A 173 16.03 3.51 -20.19
N ILE A 174 15.10 3.87 -19.31
CA ILE A 174 15.38 4.13 -17.90
C ILE A 174 14.40 3.34 -17.05
N GLU A 175 14.95 2.45 -16.24
CA GLU A 175 14.22 1.76 -15.18
C GLU A 175 14.28 2.59 -13.90
N VAL A 176 13.15 2.83 -13.25
CA VAL A 176 13.08 3.70 -12.06
C VAL A 176 12.65 2.87 -10.85
N LYS A 177 13.53 2.81 -9.86
CA LYS A 177 13.32 2.07 -8.62
C LYS A 177 13.34 3.03 -7.45
N SER A 178 12.16 3.34 -6.93
CA SER A 178 12.01 4.12 -5.71
C SER A 178 12.14 3.23 -4.48
N ARG A 179 12.95 3.65 -3.52
CA ARG A 179 13.15 2.97 -2.24
C ARG A 179 12.53 3.78 -1.11
N TRP A 180 11.63 3.16 -0.35
CA TRP A 180 10.91 3.81 0.76
C TRP A 180 11.25 3.24 2.14
N SER A 181 12.04 2.17 2.19
CA SER A 181 12.55 1.53 3.41
C SER A 181 14.07 1.44 3.34
N SER A 182 14.74 1.28 4.48
CA SER A 182 16.22 1.18 4.56
C SER A 182 16.77 -0.17 4.11
N ASP A 183 16.03 -0.93 3.29
CA ASP A 183 16.56 -2.15 2.70
C ASP A 183 17.71 -1.83 1.72
N ARG A 184 18.70 -2.73 1.70
CA ARG A 184 20.05 -2.45 1.20
C ARG A 184 20.20 -2.74 -0.30
N SER A 185 19.11 -2.88 -1.05
CA SER A 185 19.19 -3.29 -2.45
C SER A 185 17.94 -3.00 -3.24
N VAL A 186 18.12 -2.72 -4.52
CA VAL A 186 17.03 -2.61 -5.49
C VAL A 186 16.80 -3.95 -6.16
N LEU A 187 15.53 -4.34 -6.36
CA LEU A 187 15.17 -5.56 -7.09
C LEU A 187 14.77 -5.26 -8.53
N MET A 188 15.40 -5.95 -9.47
CA MET A 188 15.00 -5.99 -10.88
C MET A 188 14.26 -7.30 -11.17
N THR A 189 13.16 -7.22 -11.90
CA THR A 189 12.43 -8.41 -12.37
C THR A 189 13.23 -9.17 -13.43
N THR A 190 12.84 -10.42 -13.73
CA THR A 190 13.41 -11.20 -14.83
C THR A 190 13.46 -10.39 -16.14
N LEU A 191 12.37 -9.69 -16.47
CA LEU A 191 12.26 -8.93 -17.71
C LEU A 191 13.19 -7.72 -17.72
N GLN A 192 13.26 -6.96 -16.63
CA GLN A 192 14.16 -5.82 -16.47
C GLN A 192 15.63 -6.22 -16.57
N HIS A 193 15.99 -7.34 -15.93
CA HIS A 193 17.32 -7.92 -16.05
C HIS A 193 17.63 -8.25 -17.52
N ARG A 194 16.74 -8.98 -18.21
CA ARG A 194 16.90 -9.35 -19.62
C ARG A 194 17.06 -8.14 -20.54
N THR A 195 16.17 -7.16 -20.45
CA THR A 195 16.28 -5.94 -21.25
C THR A 195 17.57 -5.19 -20.96
N SER A 196 17.98 -5.08 -19.70
CA SER A 196 19.16 -4.28 -19.34
C SER A 196 20.43 -4.73 -20.09
N TYR A 197 20.67 -6.04 -20.24
CA TYR A 197 21.85 -6.51 -20.98
C TYR A 197 21.64 -6.59 -22.50
N GLN A 198 20.38 -6.66 -22.97
CA GLN A 198 20.05 -6.60 -24.40
C GLN A 198 20.28 -5.18 -24.94
N GLU A 199 19.86 -4.18 -24.17
CA GLU A 199 19.98 -2.75 -24.46
C GLU A 199 21.15 -2.11 -23.70
N LYS A 200 22.21 -2.87 -23.42
CA LYS A 200 23.28 -2.47 -22.47
C LYS A 200 23.93 -1.11 -22.73
N GLU A 201 23.96 -0.67 -23.99
CA GLU A 201 24.52 0.63 -24.38
C GLU A 201 23.53 1.80 -24.19
N HIS A 202 22.24 1.51 -24.05
CA HIS A 202 21.13 2.47 -24.08
C HIS A 202 20.15 2.28 -22.92
N TYR A 203 20.58 1.65 -21.83
CA TYR A 203 19.75 1.33 -20.68
C TYR A 203 20.39 1.82 -19.38
N ALA A 204 19.63 2.50 -18.53
CA ALA A 204 20.07 2.89 -17.19
C ALA A 204 19.07 2.47 -16.11
N LEU A 205 19.61 2.20 -14.91
CA LEU A 205 18.81 2.06 -13.69
C LEU A 205 18.89 3.39 -12.91
N CYS A 206 17.75 3.99 -12.62
CA CYS A 206 17.60 5.08 -11.66
C CYS A 206 17.18 4.50 -10.31
N ALA A 207 18.07 4.57 -9.33
CA ALA A 207 17.78 4.29 -7.93
C ALA A 207 17.46 5.60 -7.21
N ALA A 208 16.21 5.75 -6.76
CA ALA A 208 15.73 6.93 -6.05
C ALA A 208 15.58 6.61 -4.56
N ASP A 209 16.35 7.28 -3.70
CA ASP A 209 16.25 7.12 -2.26
C ASP A 209 15.18 8.04 -1.66
N MET A 210 14.01 7.48 -1.37
CA MET A 210 12.85 8.20 -0.85
C MET A 210 12.66 8.02 0.65
N THR A 211 13.63 7.41 1.35
CA THR A 211 13.52 7.07 2.79
C THR A 211 13.31 8.29 3.68
N SER A 212 13.92 9.43 3.34
CA SER A 212 13.75 10.71 4.05
C SER A 212 12.36 11.36 3.85
N PHE A 213 11.55 10.84 2.93
CA PHE A 213 10.24 11.40 2.58
C PHE A 213 9.05 10.54 3.03
N LEU A 214 9.30 9.47 3.78
CA LEU A 214 8.28 8.49 4.18
C LEU A 214 7.06 9.13 4.89
N GLU A 215 7.29 10.00 5.86
CA GLU A 215 6.21 10.66 6.62
C GLU A 215 5.39 11.63 5.75
N ARG A 216 6.02 12.26 4.76
CA ARG A 216 5.34 13.16 3.83
C ARG A 216 4.52 12.35 2.82
N ALA A 217 5.06 11.24 2.32
CA ALA A 217 4.34 10.33 1.45
C ALA A 217 3.08 9.75 2.11
N ARG A 218 3.13 9.41 3.41
CA ARG A 218 1.94 9.01 4.20
C ARG A 218 0.84 10.08 4.25
N LYS A 219 1.21 11.36 4.09
CA LYS A 219 0.28 12.50 4.05
C LYS A 219 -0.09 12.93 2.63
N HIS A 220 0.31 12.17 1.61
CA HIS A 220 0.16 12.54 0.20
C HIS A 220 0.84 13.89 -0.14
N GLU A 221 1.91 14.22 0.61
CA GLU A 221 2.70 15.43 0.40
C GLU A 221 3.98 15.06 -0.36
N TYR A 222 4.04 15.38 -1.65
CA TYR A 222 5.20 15.01 -2.46
C TYR A 222 6.22 16.15 -2.51
N PRO A 223 7.52 15.85 -2.31
CA PRO A 223 8.56 16.84 -2.52
C PRO A 223 8.61 17.31 -3.97
N PRO A 224 8.90 18.59 -4.22
CA PRO A 224 9.22 19.08 -5.54
C PRO A 224 10.58 18.52 -5.99
N PHE A 225 10.86 18.55 -7.29
CA PHE A 225 12.02 17.85 -7.85
C PHE A 225 13.35 18.32 -7.27
N GLU A 226 13.46 19.60 -6.98
CA GLU A 226 14.67 20.24 -6.44
C GLU A 226 15.07 19.63 -5.09
N GLN A 227 14.11 19.06 -4.35
CA GLN A 227 14.38 18.36 -3.08
C GLN A 227 14.74 16.89 -3.28
N ILE A 228 14.32 16.26 -4.39
CA ILE A 228 14.61 14.84 -4.68
C ILE A 228 15.82 14.65 -5.59
N GLU A 229 16.27 15.69 -6.30
CA GLU A 229 17.36 15.61 -7.29
C GLU A 229 18.62 14.97 -6.68
N CYS A 230 18.98 15.36 -5.46
CA CYS A 230 20.16 14.83 -4.75
C CYS A 230 19.99 13.39 -4.23
N HIS A 231 18.78 12.83 -4.32
CA HIS A 231 18.46 11.46 -3.95
C HIS A 231 18.40 10.51 -5.15
N LEU A 232 18.68 11.00 -6.36
CA LEU A 232 18.66 10.21 -7.59
C LEU A 232 20.07 9.77 -7.98
N MET A 233 20.26 8.46 -8.06
CA MET A 233 21.50 7.85 -8.55
C MET A 233 21.20 7.01 -9.80
N PHE A 234 21.91 7.29 -10.89
CA PHE A 234 21.75 6.60 -12.16
C PHE A 234 22.93 5.67 -12.41
N ILE A 235 22.66 4.43 -12.81
CA ILE A 235 23.68 3.43 -13.16
C ILE A 235 23.58 3.19 -14.67
N PRO A 236 24.32 3.95 -15.50
CA PRO A 236 24.20 3.90 -16.94
C PRO A 236 24.81 2.65 -17.57
N ASN A 237 25.60 1.88 -16.82
CA ASN A 237 26.25 0.64 -17.25
C ASN A 237 25.61 -0.61 -16.61
N ILE A 238 24.40 -0.51 -16.03
CA ILE A 238 23.75 -1.62 -15.33
C ILE A 238 23.59 -2.87 -16.23
N GLY A 239 23.41 -2.68 -17.54
CA GLY A 239 23.38 -3.77 -18.51
C GLY A 239 24.67 -4.56 -18.63
N GLU A 240 25.83 -3.89 -18.51
CA GLU A 240 27.13 -4.57 -18.47
C GLU A 240 27.30 -5.36 -17.18
N LEU A 241 26.93 -4.76 -16.03
CA LEU A 241 26.99 -5.41 -14.72
C LEU A 241 26.10 -6.67 -14.68
N ASN A 242 24.90 -6.57 -15.25
CA ASN A 242 23.94 -7.67 -15.32
C ASN A 242 24.35 -8.76 -16.33
N SER A 243 25.18 -8.44 -17.32
CA SER A 243 25.64 -9.42 -18.32
C SER A 243 26.36 -10.62 -17.69
N ARG A 244 26.92 -10.48 -16.48
CA ARG A 244 27.54 -11.60 -15.73
C ARG A 244 26.58 -12.76 -15.43
N LEU A 245 25.28 -12.50 -15.38
CA LEU A 245 24.24 -13.50 -15.10
C LEU A 245 23.53 -13.98 -16.38
N LYS A 246 23.88 -13.43 -17.54
CA LYS A 246 23.16 -13.67 -18.80
C LYS A 246 23.03 -15.16 -19.12
N ASP A 247 24.14 -15.88 -19.19
CA ASP A 247 24.16 -17.28 -19.65
C ASP A 247 23.37 -18.21 -18.73
N ALA A 248 23.36 -17.92 -17.42
CA ALA A 248 22.58 -18.67 -16.45
C ALA A 248 21.06 -18.43 -16.58
N THR A 249 20.63 -17.40 -17.31
CA THR A 249 19.23 -16.96 -17.40
C THR A 249 18.63 -17.09 -18.80
N LEU A 250 19.42 -17.55 -19.77
CA LEU A 250 18.94 -17.91 -21.10
C LEU A 250 18.24 -19.26 -21.02
N ASP A 251 17.04 -19.32 -21.61
CA ASP A 251 16.26 -20.56 -21.70
C ASP A 251 16.98 -21.49 -22.70
N ASN A 252 17.85 -22.35 -22.18
CA ASN A 252 18.64 -23.30 -22.96
C ASN A 252 18.47 -24.71 -22.39
N ASP A 253 17.67 -25.53 -23.06
CA ASP A 253 17.34 -26.90 -22.66
C ASP A 253 18.55 -27.86 -22.66
N SER A 254 19.70 -27.44 -23.20
CA SER A 254 20.94 -28.22 -23.21
C SER A 254 21.83 -28.01 -21.99
N GLN A 255 21.50 -27.05 -21.10
CA GLN A 255 22.30 -26.73 -19.91
C GLN A 255 21.42 -26.46 -18.69
N VAL A 256 21.98 -26.68 -17.49
CA VAL A 256 21.32 -26.26 -16.24
C VAL A 256 21.26 -24.73 -16.22
N HIS A 257 20.05 -24.19 -16.11
CA HIS A 257 19.80 -22.75 -16.11
C HIS A 257 18.74 -22.38 -15.06
N ILE A 258 18.60 -21.08 -14.79
CA ILE A 258 17.63 -20.52 -13.85
C ILE A 258 16.25 -20.53 -14.53
N ALA A 259 15.28 -21.18 -13.89
CA ALA A 259 13.89 -21.17 -14.33
C ALA A 259 13.29 -19.73 -14.29
N GLY A 260 12.27 -19.48 -15.11
CA GLY A 260 11.57 -18.19 -15.14
C GLY A 260 11.03 -17.75 -13.77
N GLY A 261 10.94 -16.43 -13.57
CA GLY A 261 10.38 -15.85 -12.35
C GLY A 261 11.41 -15.46 -11.27
N TYR A 262 12.69 -15.39 -11.62
CA TYR A 262 13.74 -14.90 -10.72
C TYR A 262 13.79 -13.36 -10.64
N GLN A 263 14.45 -12.84 -9.62
CA GLN A 263 14.76 -11.42 -9.46
C GLN A 263 16.27 -11.22 -9.28
N VAL A 264 16.76 -10.05 -9.70
CA VAL A 264 18.17 -9.66 -9.54
C VAL A 264 18.26 -8.54 -8.51
N ILE A 265 19.16 -8.73 -7.56
CA ILE A 265 19.48 -7.76 -6.53
C ILE A 265 20.59 -6.84 -7.07
N VAL A 266 20.35 -5.54 -7.04
CA VAL A 266 21.36 -4.49 -7.25
C VAL A 266 21.72 -3.91 -5.87
N PRO A 267 22.88 -4.29 -5.30
CA PRO A 267 23.30 -3.83 -3.97
C PRO A 267 23.57 -2.32 -3.91
N GLN A 268 23.45 -1.72 -2.72
CA GLN A 268 23.84 -0.32 -2.50
C GLN A 268 25.30 -0.04 -2.85
N ASP A 269 26.22 -0.97 -2.59
CA ASP A 269 27.64 -0.76 -2.94
C ASP A 269 27.81 -0.63 -4.46
N VAL A 270 27.04 -1.38 -5.25
CA VAL A 270 27.00 -1.25 -6.71
C VAL A 270 26.41 0.11 -7.12
N ILE A 271 25.34 0.56 -6.44
CA ILE A 271 24.74 1.89 -6.68
C ILE A 271 25.73 3.01 -6.32
N ALA A 272 26.48 2.87 -5.23
CA ALA A 272 27.46 3.86 -4.78
C ALA A 272 28.71 3.89 -5.67
N GLU A 273 29.15 2.74 -6.16
CA GLU A 273 30.35 2.61 -7.00
C GLU A 273 30.09 3.04 -8.45
N HIS A 274 28.97 2.63 -9.03
CA HIS A 274 28.67 2.86 -10.45
C HIS A 274 27.62 3.96 -10.70
N GLY A 275 26.99 4.44 -9.64
CA GLY A 275 25.96 5.47 -9.74
C GLY A 275 26.57 6.85 -10.01
N ILE A 276 25.88 7.61 -10.86
CA ILE A 276 26.17 9.02 -11.15
C ILE A 276 24.97 9.89 -10.79
N SER A 277 25.23 11.15 -10.46
CA SER A 277 24.18 12.12 -10.16
C SER A 277 23.26 12.35 -11.37
N PHE A 278 22.06 12.87 -11.11
CA PHE A 278 21.12 13.28 -12.14
C PHE A 278 21.78 14.17 -13.21
N ARG A 279 22.53 15.21 -12.82
CA ARG A 279 23.20 16.12 -13.77
C ARG A 279 24.22 15.41 -14.65
N ASN A 280 25.06 14.57 -14.06
CA ASN A 280 26.05 13.80 -14.82
C ASN A 280 25.39 12.81 -15.78
N PHE A 281 24.27 12.21 -15.38
CA PHE A 281 23.48 11.33 -16.24
C PHE A 281 22.88 12.09 -17.42
N ILE A 282 22.30 13.26 -17.18
CA ILE A 282 21.77 14.12 -18.23
C ILE A 282 22.87 14.52 -19.23
N ASP A 283 24.08 14.86 -18.78
CA ASP A 283 25.20 15.16 -19.68
C ASP A 283 25.63 13.95 -20.52
N LEU A 284 25.62 12.76 -19.92
CA LEU A 284 25.85 11.51 -20.63
C LEU A 284 24.79 11.26 -21.70
N LEU A 285 23.50 11.46 -21.38
CA LEU A 285 22.40 11.32 -22.33
C LEU A 285 22.54 12.29 -23.50
N LYS A 286 22.86 13.56 -23.24
CA LYS A 286 23.14 14.54 -24.31
C LYS A 286 24.26 14.04 -25.22
N GLY A 287 25.35 13.54 -24.65
CA GLY A 287 26.47 13.00 -25.42
C GLY A 287 26.06 11.84 -26.32
N LYS A 288 25.20 10.93 -25.84
CA LYS A 288 24.66 9.81 -26.62
C LYS A 288 23.71 10.29 -27.72
N ILE A 289 22.76 11.17 -27.40
CA ILE A 289 21.78 11.69 -28.35
C ILE A 289 22.46 12.50 -29.47
N LYS A 290 23.42 13.36 -29.14
CA LYS A 290 24.17 14.12 -30.16
C LYS A 290 24.86 13.21 -31.18
N LYS A 291 25.39 12.07 -30.75
CA LYS A 291 26.02 11.08 -31.63
C LYS A 291 25.02 10.29 -32.49
N MET A 292 23.74 10.26 -32.11
CA MET A 292 22.69 9.57 -32.87
C MET A 292 22.05 10.48 -33.94
N ILE A 293 22.04 11.79 -33.69
CA ILE A 293 21.44 12.79 -34.59
C ILE A 293 22.42 13.29 -35.67
N VAL A 294 23.73 13.27 -35.37
CA VAL A 294 24.82 13.63 -36.32
C VAL A 294 25.23 12.41 -37.14
#